data_AF-A0A183GDJ3-F1
#
_entry.id   AF-A0A183GDJ3-F1
#
_cell.length_a   1.000
_cell.length_b   1.000
_cell.length_c   1.000
_cell.angle_alpha   90.00
_cell.angle_beta   90.00
_cell.angle_gamma   90.00
#
_symmetry.space_group_name_H-M   'P 1'
#
loop_
_entity.id
_entity.type
_entity.pdbx_description
1 polymer ?
#
loop_
_entity_poly.entity_id
_entity_poly.type
_entity_poly.pdbx_seq_one_letter_code
_entity_poly.pdbx_strand_id
1 'polypeptide(L)'
;MDSFHRGGDSSSSSSENLRKRHRIRAKECDENLEAEVESQATAVEEPRRVSRQRRTRQNETTEERAARLSKQAEYERRRRRNETTEERVARLSQQAEYERRTRQNETTEERVARLFQQAEYERRRRLNETTEERVARLSQQAEHERLRRKNETTEERVARISQQAEHERRRRKNETTEERVARLSQQAEYGRRRRRNETTEERVARLSQQAEHERRRRKNETAEEREARRSQQAEYRRRTRQNETAEERETRRSQQAEYRKQRRQNKTGEERDLLTWAASRHLNDGCPQIDNIDR
;
A
#
# COMPACT_ATOMS: atom_id res chain seq x y z
N MET A 1 59.60 -85.42 -22.53
CA MET A 1 58.95 -84.13 -22.21
C MET A 1 58.06 -83.83 -23.40
N ASP A 2 56.82 -84.28 -23.34
CA ASP A 2 55.66 -83.45 -22.92
C ASP A 2 55.15 -82.68 -24.16
N SER A 3 53.91 -82.75 -24.63
CA SER A 3 52.65 -83.19 -24.02
C SER A 3 51.65 -83.55 -25.12
N PHE A 4 50.79 -84.52 -24.83
CA PHE A 4 49.54 -84.75 -25.53
C PHE A 4 48.69 -83.48 -25.55
N HIS A 5 48.18 -83.08 -26.73
CA HIS A 5 47.03 -82.19 -26.85
C HIS A 5 45.96 -82.86 -27.71
N ARG A 6 44.85 -83.24 -27.08
CA ARG A 6 43.57 -83.47 -27.75
C ARG A 6 42.95 -82.12 -28.08
N GLY A 7 42.44 -81.97 -29.31
CA GLY A 7 41.54 -80.89 -29.72
C GLY A 7 41.38 -80.98 -31.22
N GLY A 8 40.22 -81.14 -31.82
CA GLY A 8 38.83 -81.10 -31.39
C GLY A 8 38.08 -80.86 -32.71
N ASP A 9 37.18 -81.76 -33.09
CA ASP A 9 36.49 -81.76 -34.37
C ASP A 9 35.78 -80.41 -34.64
N SER A 10 36.42 -79.54 -35.44
CA SER A 10 35.95 -78.16 -35.70
C SER A 10 34.96 -78.05 -36.86
N SER A 11 34.76 -79.13 -37.63
CA SER A 11 33.83 -79.17 -38.78
C SER A 11 32.38 -79.49 -38.38
N SER A 12 32.15 -80.19 -37.27
CA SER A 12 30.81 -80.46 -36.71
C SER A 12 30.19 -79.20 -36.07
N SER A 13 31.02 -78.41 -35.38
CA SER A 13 30.61 -77.17 -34.69
C SER A 13 30.09 -76.08 -35.62
N SER A 14 30.69 -75.91 -36.81
CA SER A 14 30.30 -74.85 -37.75
C SER A 14 28.93 -75.12 -38.41
N SER A 15 28.67 -76.38 -38.76
CA SER A 15 27.38 -76.84 -39.31
C SER A 15 26.26 -76.75 -38.28
N GLU A 16 26.52 -77.16 -37.03
CA GLU A 16 25.55 -77.02 -35.95
C GLU A 16 25.28 -75.55 -35.59
N ASN A 17 26.29 -74.69 -35.61
CA ASN A 17 26.11 -73.26 -35.36
C ASN A 17 25.33 -72.57 -36.48
N LEU A 18 25.51 -72.96 -37.74
CA LEU A 18 24.67 -72.50 -38.85
C LEU A 18 23.22 -72.95 -38.67
N ARG A 19 22.99 -74.22 -38.31
CA ARG A 19 21.63 -74.75 -38.05
C ARG A 19 20.97 -74.06 -36.85
N LYS A 20 21.71 -73.79 -35.77
CA LYS A 20 21.22 -73.02 -34.61
C LYS A 20 20.86 -71.59 -35.02
N ARG A 21 21.71 -70.92 -35.82
CA ARG A 21 21.43 -69.58 -36.37
C ARG A 21 20.21 -69.56 -37.29
N HIS A 22 20.06 -70.54 -38.17
CA HIS A 22 18.87 -70.67 -39.02
C HIS A 22 17.62 -70.95 -38.20
N ARG A 23 17.72 -71.74 -37.12
CA ARG A 23 16.60 -72.01 -36.21
C ARG A 23 16.19 -70.80 -35.38
N ILE A 24 17.16 -69.99 -34.94
CA ILE A 24 16.89 -68.72 -34.24
C ILE A 24 16.26 -67.72 -35.20
N ARG A 25 16.83 -67.57 -36.40
CA ARG A 25 16.32 -66.66 -37.43
C ARG A 25 14.91 -67.05 -37.92
N ALA A 26 14.62 -68.35 -38.01
CA ALA A 26 13.28 -68.84 -38.32
C ALA A 26 12.29 -68.49 -37.21
N LYS A 27 12.66 -68.70 -35.94
CA LYS A 27 11.83 -68.31 -34.79
C LYS A 27 11.60 -66.80 -34.72
N GLU A 28 12.63 -65.99 -34.96
CA GLU A 28 12.50 -64.53 -35.03
C GLU A 28 11.61 -64.10 -36.22
N CYS A 29 11.65 -64.80 -37.35
CA CYS A 29 10.73 -64.55 -38.46
C CYS A 29 9.29 -64.92 -38.10
N ASP A 30 9.06 -66.06 -37.44
CA ASP A 30 7.73 -66.50 -37.01
C ASP A 30 7.15 -65.55 -35.94
N GLU A 31 7.94 -65.14 -34.94
CA GLU A 31 7.54 -64.17 -33.90
C GLU A 31 7.24 -62.79 -34.49
N ASN A 32 8.01 -62.33 -35.48
CA ASN A 32 7.73 -61.07 -36.18
C ASN A 32 6.46 -61.17 -37.05
N LEU A 33 6.20 -62.33 -37.67
CA LEU A 33 4.98 -62.55 -38.45
C LEU A 33 3.74 -62.58 -37.56
N GLU A 34 3.84 -63.24 -36.40
CA GLU A 34 2.77 -63.24 -35.39
C GLU A 34 2.50 -61.83 -34.86
N ALA A 35 3.54 -61.06 -34.53
CA ALA A 35 3.40 -59.67 -34.12
C ALA A 35 2.79 -58.78 -35.22
N GLU A 36 3.14 -59.00 -36.49
CA GLU A 36 2.53 -58.29 -37.62
C GLU A 36 1.05 -58.64 -37.78
N VAL A 37 0.68 -59.92 -37.68
CA VAL A 37 -0.72 -60.36 -37.76
C VAL A 37 -1.54 -59.81 -36.59
N GLU A 38 -0.99 -59.79 -35.37
CA GLU A 38 -1.64 -59.18 -34.21
C GLU A 38 -1.79 -57.66 -34.36
N SER A 39 -0.78 -56.98 -34.92
CA SER A 39 -0.83 -55.55 -35.23
C SER A 39 -1.89 -55.24 -36.30
N GLN A 40 -2.02 -56.08 -37.33
CA GLN A 40 -3.02 -55.93 -38.39
C GLN A 40 -4.43 -56.26 -37.88
N ALA A 41 -4.58 -57.27 -37.01
CA ALA A 41 -5.84 -57.61 -36.39
C ALA A 41 -6.35 -56.48 -35.47
N THR A 42 -5.47 -55.94 -34.62
CA THR A 42 -5.81 -54.81 -33.74
C THR A 42 -6.10 -53.53 -34.53
N ALA A 43 -5.37 -53.27 -35.63
CA ALA A 43 -5.60 -52.14 -36.53
C ALA A 43 -6.99 -52.14 -37.18
N VAL A 44 -7.60 -53.30 -37.38
CA VAL A 44 -8.95 -53.44 -37.97
C VAL A 44 -10.04 -53.52 -36.90
N GLU A 45 -9.76 -54.11 -35.74
CA GLU A 45 -10.77 -54.35 -34.71
C GLU A 45 -11.10 -53.10 -33.88
N GLU A 46 -10.09 -52.30 -33.52
CA GLU A 46 -10.25 -51.03 -32.80
C GLU A 46 -11.21 -50.03 -33.49
N PRO A 47 -11.05 -49.71 -34.79
CA PRO A 47 -11.99 -48.81 -35.47
C PRO A 47 -13.41 -49.40 -35.57
N ARG A 48 -13.56 -50.73 -35.65
CA ARG A 48 -14.87 -51.40 -35.62
C ARG A 48 -15.52 -51.31 -34.24
N ARG A 49 -14.75 -51.40 -33.15
CA ARG A 49 -15.25 -51.19 -31.77
C ARG A 49 -15.67 -49.75 -31.53
N VAL A 50 -14.85 -48.77 -31.94
CA VAL A 50 -15.15 -47.34 -31.80
C VAL A 50 -16.41 -46.96 -32.58
N SER A 51 -16.58 -47.48 -33.80
CA SER A 51 -17.78 -47.22 -34.62
C SER A 51 -19.06 -47.83 -34.02
N ARG A 52 -19.00 -49.03 -33.43
CA ARG A 52 -20.11 -49.62 -32.66
C ARG A 52 -20.44 -48.80 -31.40
N GLN A 53 -19.44 -48.36 -30.65
CA GLN A 53 -19.64 -47.46 -29.51
C GLN A 53 -20.24 -46.11 -29.93
N ARG A 54 -19.84 -45.57 -31.08
CA ARG A 54 -20.41 -44.33 -31.59
C ARG A 54 -21.90 -44.49 -31.95
N ARG A 55 -22.27 -45.62 -32.59
CA ARG A 55 -23.68 -45.94 -32.90
C ARG A 55 -24.53 -46.10 -31.63
N THR A 56 -24.03 -46.79 -30.61
CA THR A 56 -24.75 -46.94 -29.33
C THR A 56 -24.92 -45.59 -28.62
N ARG A 57 -23.92 -44.71 -28.63
CA ARG A 57 -24.03 -43.34 -28.10
C ARG A 57 -24.97 -42.43 -28.91
N GLN A 58 -25.21 -42.73 -30.19
CA GLN A 58 -26.15 -41.96 -31.02
C GLN A 58 -27.59 -42.40 -30.81
N ASN A 59 -27.80 -43.68 -30.48
CA ASN A 59 -29.11 -44.28 -30.29
C ASN A 59 -29.52 -44.42 -28.82
N GLU A 60 -28.71 -43.91 -27.88
CA GLU A 60 -29.01 -43.96 -26.44
C GLU A 60 -30.19 -43.07 -26.09
N THR A 61 -31.03 -43.54 -25.16
CA THR A 61 -32.09 -42.71 -24.56
C THR A 61 -31.49 -41.66 -23.61
N THR A 62 -32.28 -40.66 -23.23
CA THR A 62 -31.86 -39.63 -22.27
C THR A 62 -31.48 -40.22 -20.91
N GLU A 63 -32.19 -41.25 -20.45
CA GLU A 63 -31.91 -41.96 -19.20
C GLU A 63 -30.63 -42.80 -19.28
N GLU A 64 -30.43 -43.55 -20.36
CA GLU A 64 -29.20 -44.31 -20.59
C GLU A 64 -27.97 -43.41 -20.70
N ARG A 65 -28.11 -42.27 -21.40
CA ARG A 65 -27.07 -41.23 -21.47
C ARG A 65 -26.74 -40.67 -20.10
N ALA A 66 -27.76 -40.35 -19.30
CA ALA A 66 -27.58 -39.84 -17.95
C ALA A 66 -26.89 -40.88 -17.04
N ALA A 67 -27.30 -42.15 -17.10
CA ALA A 67 -26.70 -43.23 -16.34
C ALA A 67 -25.23 -43.47 -16.74
N ARG A 68 -24.92 -43.45 -18.03
CA ARG A 68 -23.54 -43.56 -18.55
C ARG A 68 -22.66 -42.41 -18.07
N LEU A 69 -23.12 -41.17 -18.22
CA LEU A 69 -22.39 -39.99 -17.76
C LEU A 69 -22.23 -39.97 -16.24
N SER A 70 -23.23 -40.44 -15.49
CA SER A 70 -23.15 -40.59 -14.03
C SER A 70 -22.08 -41.60 -13.62
N LYS A 71 -22.06 -42.79 -14.23
CA LYS A 71 -21.00 -43.81 -14.00
C LYS A 71 -19.61 -43.28 -14.37
N GLN A 72 -19.49 -42.56 -15.48
CA GLN A 72 -18.24 -41.94 -15.90
C GLN A 72 -17.78 -40.87 -14.89
N ALA A 73 -18.69 -40.03 -14.41
CA ALA A 73 -18.39 -39.03 -13.39
C ALA A 73 -17.97 -39.68 -12.06
N GLU A 74 -18.60 -40.78 -11.65
CA GLU A 74 -18.17 -41.56 -10.47
C GLU A 74 -16.77 -42.14 -10.63
N TYR A 75 -16.46 -42.73 -11.79
CA TYR A 75 -15.13 -43.23 -12.07
C TYR A 75 -14.06 -42.13 -11.99
N GLU A 76 -14.32 -40.98 -12.60
CA GLU A 76 -13.42 -39.82 -12.54
C GLU A 76 -13.27 -39.27 -11.11
N ARG A 77 -14.37 -39.21 -10.34
CA ARG A 77 -14.31 -38.84 -8.90
C ARG A 77 -13.44 -39.81 -8.11
N ARG A 78 -13.58 -41.12 -8.33
CA ARG A 78 -12.77 -42.15 -7.67
C ARG A 78 -11.30 -42.04 -8.06
N ARG A 79 -11.02 -41.86 -9.35
CA ARG A 79 -9.65 -41.64 -9.85
C ARG A 79 -9.02 -40.40 -9.21
N ARG A 80 -9.74 -39.26 -9.17
CA ARG A 80 -9.26 -38.02 -8.52
C ARG A 80 -9.08 -38.15 -7.02
N ARG A 81 -9.84 -39.01 -6.34
CA ARG A 81 -9.65 -39.27 -4.91
C ARG A 81 -8.36 -40.05 -4.64
N ASN A 82 -7.98 -40.93 -5.57
CA ASN A 82 -6.84 -41.82 -5.45
C ASN A 82 -5.59 -41.30 -6.18
N GLU A 83 -5.62 -40.07 -6.72
CA GLU A 83 -4.50 -39.48 -7.44
C GLU A 83 -3.33 -39.20 -6.49
N THR A 84 -2.11 -39.41 -6.97
CA THR A 84 -0.91 -38.99 -6.22
C THR A 84 -0.77 -37.46 -6.27
N THR A 85 0.08 -36.90 -5.40
CA THR A 85 0.38 -35.46 -5.43
C THR A 85 1.00 -35.03 -6.76
N GLU A 86 1.86 -35.86 -7.36
CA GLU A 86 2.50 -35.59 -8.64
C GLU A 86 1.49 -35.61 -9.80
N GLU A 87 0.62 -36.62 -9.85
CA GLU A 87 -0.44 -36.71 -10.85
C GLU A 87 -1.41 -35.53 -10.74
N ARG A 88 -1.77 -35.13 -9.51
CA ARG A 88 -2.61 -33.96 -9.25
C ARG A 88 -1.96 -32.69 -9.77
N VAL A 89 -0.68 -32.48 -9.47
CA VAL A 89 0.07 -31.30 -9.92
C VAL A 89 0.16 -31.28 -11.44
N ALA A 90 0.49 -32.41 -12.09
CA ALA A 90 0.56 -32.51 -13.54
C ALA A 90 -0.80 -32.17 -14.19
N ARG A 91 -1.89 -32.73 -13.68
CA ARG A 91 -3.25 -32.46 -14.17
C ARG A 91 -3.65 -31.00 -14.01
N LEU A 92 -3.40 -30.40 -12.84
CA LEU A 92 -3.70 -28.99 -12.59
C LEU A 92 -2.81 -28.06 -13.42
N SER A 93 -1.55 -28.43 -13.66
CA SER A 93 -0.64 -27.71 -14.55
C SER A 93 -1.16 -27.70 -15.98
N GLN A 94 -1.53 -28.86 -16.53
CA GLN A 94 -2.11 -28.96 -17.88
C GLN A 94 -3.41 -28.15 -18.00
N GLN A 95 -4.26 -28.20 -16.97
CA GLN A 95 -5.48 -27.39 -16.94
C GLN A 95 -5.16 -25.88 -16.92
N ALA A 96 -4.22 -25.45 -16.10
CA ALA A 96 -3.79 -24.05 -16.03
C ALA A 96 -3.18 -23.57 -17.36
N GLU A 97 -2.42 -24.41 -18.04
CA GLU A 97 -1.87 -24.12 -19.37
C GLU A 97 -2.96 -23.99 -20.43
N TYR A 98 -3.93 -24.90 -20.44
CA TYR A 98 -5.10 -24.80 -21.32
C TYR A 98 -5.85 -23.49 -21.09
N GLU A 99 -6.16 -23.16 -19.83
CA GLU A 99 -6.84 -21.90 -19.49
C GLU A 99 -6.00 -20.67 -19.86
N ARG A 100 -4.67 -20.72 -19.70
CA ARG A 100 -3.77 -19.65 -20.13
C ARG A 100 -3.87 -19.45 -21.64
N ARG A 101 -3.82 -20.53 -22.42
CA ARG A 101 -3.92 -20.48 -23.89
C ARG A 101 -5.28 -19.95 -24.33
N THR A 102 -6.37 -20.38 -23.69
CA THR A 102 -7.72 -19.83 -23.95
C THR A 102 -7.74 -18.33 -23.69
N ARG A 103 -7.26 -17.87 -22.52
CA ARG A 103 -7.20 -16.44 -22.16
C ARG A 103 -6.32 -15.60 -23.09
N GLN A 104 -5.25 -16.18 -23.65
CA GLN A 104 -4.38 -15.51 -24.61
C GLN A 104 -5.05 -15.33 -25.97
N ASN A 105 -5.94 -16.25 -26.35
CA ASN A 105 -6.66 -16.24 -27.62
C ASN A 105 -8.06 -15.58 -27.52
N GLU A 106 -8.47 -15.14 -26.33
CA GLU A 106 -9.73 -14.42 -26.13
C GLU A 106 -9.75 -13.12 -26.94
N THR A 107 -10.87 -12.87 -27.60
CA THR A 107 -11.16 -11.55 -28.18
C THR A 107 -11.41 -10.51 -27.07
N THR A 108 -11.36 -9.23 -27.42
CA THR A 108 -11.68 -8.14 -26.48
C THR A 108 -13.10 -8.25 -25.93
N GLU A 109 -14.08 -8.62 -26.77
CA GLU A 109 -15.47 -8.81 -26.38
C GLU A 109 -15.64 -9.98 -25.41
N GLU A 110 -15.05 -11.14 -25.69
CA GLU A 110 -15.07 -12.29 -24.78
C GLU A 110 -14.41 -11.97 -23.45
N ARG A 111 -13.27 -11.25 -23.46
CA ARG A 111 -12.59 -10.80 -22.24
C ARG A 111 -13.47 -9.87 -21.42
N VAL A 112 -14.12 -8.89 -22.06
CA VAL A 112 -15.04 -7.97 -21.38
C VAL A 112 -16.23 -8.72 -20.81
N ALA A 113 -16.85 -9.62 -21.58
CA ALA A 113 -17.96 -10.45 -21.12
C ALA A 113 -17.56 -11.30 -19.90
N ARG A 114 -16.40 -11.95 -19.93
CA ARG A 114 -15.87 -12.75 -18.81
C ARG A 114 -15.65 -11.90 -17.56
N LEU A 115 -15.00 -10.73 -17.69
CA LEU A 115 -14.76 -9.82 -16.57
C LEU A 115 -16.07 -9.24 -16.03
N PHE A 116 -17.04 -8.95 -16.89
CA PHE A 116 -18.37 -8.49 -16.49
C PHE A 116 -19.10 -9.55 -15.66
N GLN A 117 -19.13 -10.81 -16.12
CA GLN A 117 -19.75 -11.90 -15.37
C GLN A 117 -19.05 -12.13 -14.02
N GLN A 118 -17.72 -12.03 -13.98
CA GLN A 118 -16.96 -12.11 -12.73
C GLN A 118 -17.31 -10.97 -11.78
N ALA A 119 -17.39 -9.74 -12.27
CA ALA A 119 -17.74 -8.57 -11.45
C ALA A 119 -19.17 -8.68 -10.89
N GLU A 120 -20.13 -9.15 -11.69
CA GLU A 120 -21.51 -9.37 -11.26
C GLU A 120 -21.61 -10.50 -10.22
N TYR A 121 -20.87 -11.59 -10.39
CA TYR A 121 -20.77 -12.65 -9.37
C TYR A 121 -20.22 -12.11 -8.05
N GLU A 122 -19.11 -11.36 -8.09
CA GLU A 122 -18.53 -10.75 -6.89
C GLU A 122 -19.48 -9.75 -6.23
N ARG A 123 -20.19 -8.95 -7.02
CA ARG A 123 -21.19 -8.00 -6.52
C ARG A 123 -22.31 -8.74 -5.79
N ARG A 124 -22.88 -9.80 -6.38
CA ARG A 124 -23.93 -10.62 -5.74
C ARG A 124 -23.42 -11.26 -4.45
N ARG A 125 -22.21 -11.80 -4.46
CA ARG A 125 -21.59 -12.37 -3.26
C ARG A 125 -21.43 -11.32 -2.15
N ARG A 126 -20.98 -10.09 -2.46
CA ARG A 126 -20.82 -9.00 -1.48
C ARG A 126 -22.15 -8.42 -1.00
N LEU A 127 -23.20 -8.48 -1.81
CA LEU A 127 -24.55 -8.06 -1.38
C LEU A 127 -25.16 -9.04 -0.38
N ASN A 128 -24.86 -10.33 -0.52
CA ASN A 128 -25.37 -11.40 0.34
C ASN A 128 -24.42 -11.75 1.50
N GLU A 129 -23.34 -10.99 1.67
CA GLU A 129 -22.33 -11.21 2.71
C GLU A 129 -22.89 -10.84 4.09
N THR A 130 -22.63 -11.70 5.08
CA THR A 130 -22.94 -11.41 6.49
C THR A 130 -22.00 -10.34 7.05
N THR A 131 -22.35 -9.76 8.19
CA THR A 131 -21.48 -8.78 8.87
C THR A 131 -20.12 -9.36 9.25
N GLU A 132 -20.08 -10.61 9.70
CA GLU A 132 -18.84 -11.29 10.07
C GLU A 132 -17.93 -11.55 8.86
N GLU A 133 -18.50 -12.05 7.77
CA GLU A 133 -17.78 -12.23 6.50
C GLU A 133 -17.23 -10.90 5.98
N ARG A 134 -18.02 -9.80 6.10
CA ARG A 134 -17.59 -8.45 5.72
C ARG A 134 -16.40 -7.98 6.52
N VAL A 135 -16.45 -8.15 7.84
CA VAL A 135 -15.34 -7.78 8.72
C VAL A 135 -14.11 -8.62 8.39
N ALA A 136 -14.26 -9.94 8.23
CA ALA A 136 -13.16 -10.82 7.87
C ALA A 136 -12.51 -10.43 6.53
N ARG A 137 -13.31 -10.15 5.50
CA ARG A 137 -12.83 -9.71 4.18
C ARG A 137 -12.11 -8.36 4.25
N LEU A 138 -12.70 -7.37 4.93
CA LEU A 138 -12.07 -6.05 5.08
C LEU A 138 -10.78 -6.12 5.92
N SER A 139 -10.75 -6.99 6.93
CA SER A 139 -9.54 -7.24 7.73
C SER A 139 -8.44 -7.85 6.88
N GLN A 140 -8.75 -8.89 6.09
CA GLN A 140 -7.78 -9.51 5.16
C GLN A 140 -7.29 -8.50 4.11
N GLN A 141 -8.18 -7.65 3.59
CA GLN A 141 -7.80 -6.59 2.65
C GLN A 141 -6.85 -5.56 3.32
N ALA A 142 -7.16 -5.11 4.53
CA ALA A 142 -6.33 -4.17 5.27
C ALA A 142 -4.94 -4.75 5.57
N GLU A 143 -4.87 -6.04 5.93
CA GLU A 143 -3.62 -6.78 6.15
C GLU A 143 -2.79 -6.89 4.87
N HIS A 144 -3.42 -7.26 3.75
CA HIS A 144 -2.75 -7.30 2.45
C HIS A 144 -2.22 -5.91 2.04
N GLU A 145 -3.00 -4.84 2.23
CA GLU A 145 -2.54 -3.49 1.96
C GLU A 145 -1.40 -3.06 2.88
N ARG A 146 -1.43 -3.46 4.16
CA ARG A 146 -0.34 -3.20 5.11
C ARG A 146 0.94 -3.90 4.66
N LEU A 147 0.85 -5.16 4.25
CA LEU A 147 2.00 -5.92 3.74
C LEU A 147 2.54 -5.30 2.45
N ARG A 148 1.66 -4.91 1.52
CA ARG A 148 2.06 -4.18 0.29
C ARG A 148 2.80 -2.88 0.62
N ARG A 149 2.29 -2.07 1.56
CA ARG A 149 2.94 -0.82 1.98
C ARG A 149 4.25 -1.07 2.74
N LYS A 150 4.38 -2.19 3.45
CA LYS A 150 5.63 -2.56 4.13
C LYS A 150 6.72 -2.95 3.13
N ASN A 151 6.33 -3.58 2.03
CA ASN A 151 7.23 -4.05 0.99
C ASN A 151 7.40 -3.05 -0.17
N GLU A 152 6.84 -1.84 -0.07
CA GLU A 152 6.94 -0.82 -1.11
C GLU A 152 8.37 -0.28 -1.20
N THR A 153 8.86 -0.04 -2.42
CA THR A 153 10.13 0.66 -2.61
C THR A 153 10.00 2.14 -2.24
N THR A 154 11.13 2.83 -2.05
CA THR A 154 11.13 4.28 -1.80
C THR A 154 10.48 5.06 -2.95
N GLU A 155 10.74 4.65 -4.19
CA GLU A 155 10.14 5.26 -5.39
C GLU A 155 8.63 5.04 -5.46
N GLU A 156 8.16 3.82 -5.22
CA GLU A 156 6.73 3.50 -5.15
C GLU A 156 6.03 4.29 -4.05
N ARG A 157 6.67 4.43 -2.88
CA ARG A 157 6.16 5.23 -1.77
C ARG A 157 6.02 6.71 -2.14
N VAL A 158 7.05 7.27 -2.76
CA VAL A 158 7.05 8.68 -3.21
C VAL A 158 5.98 8.89 -4.28
N ALA A 159 5.85 7.97 -5.25
CA ALA A 159 4.82 8.02 -6.27
C ALA A 159 3.41 7.98 -5.64
N ARG A 160 3.16 7.05 -4.72
CA ARG A 160 1.88 6.93 -4.00
C ARG A 160 1.54 8.20 -3.22
N ILE A 161 2.48 8.73 -2.44
CA ILE A 161 2.26 9.96 -1.65
C ILE A 161 2.04 11.16 -2.57
N SER A 162 2.80 11.26 -3.67
CA SER A 162 2.65 12.33 -4.66
C SER A 162 1.27 12.30 -5.30
N GLN A 163 0.81 11.13 -5.74
CA GLN A 163 -0.53 10.94 -6.32
C GLN A 163 -1.64 11.28 -5.31
N GLN A 164 -1.48 10.88 -4.04
CA GLN A 164 -2.43 11.25 -2.99
C GLN A 164 -2.45 12.79 -2.77
N ALA A 165 -1.29 13.43 -2.73
CA ALA A 165 -1.19 14.88 -2.56
C ALA A 165 -1.79 15.64 -3.75
N GLU A 166 -1.61 15.16 -4.98
CA GLU A 166 -2.26 15.70 -6.19
C GLU A 166 -3.77 15.56 -6.14
N HIS A 167 -4.26 14.38 -5.79
CA HIS A 167 -5.69 14.15 -5.61
C HIS A 167 -6.30 15.11 -4.59
N GLU A 168 -5.65 15.29 -3.44
CA GLU A 168 -6.10 16.23 -2.41
C GLU A 168 -6.01 17.69 -2.87
N ARG A 169 -4.95 18.09 -3.59
CA ARG A 169 -4.85 19.43 -4.18
C ARG A 169 -6.01 19.69 -5.15
N ARG A 170 -6.31 18.73 -6.02
CA ARG A 170 -7.44 18.83 -6.96
C ARG A 170 -8.77 18.94 -6.23
N ARG A 171 -8.99 18.14 -5.19
CA ARG A 171 -10.19 18.24 -4.35
C ARG A 171 -10.32 19.62 -3.69
N ARG A 172 -9.24 20.15 -3.08
CA ARG A 172 -9.25 21.48 -2.46
C ARG A 172 -9.41 22.62 -3.47
N LYS A 173 -8.90 22.47 -4.69
CA LYS A 173 -9.08 23.48 -5.75
C LYS A 173 -10.54 23.60 -6.18
N ASN A 174 -11.27 22.48 -6.15
CA ASN A 174 -12.66 22.39 -6.60
C ASN A 174 -13.67 22.44 -5.44
N GLU A 175 -13.23 22.72 -4.21
CA GLU A 175 -14.11 22.75 -3.04
C GLU A 175 -15.01 24.00 -3.07
N THR A 176 -16.27 23.85 -2.64
CA THR A 176 -17.16 25.00 -2.47
C THR A 176 -16.77 25.82 -1.23
N THR A 177 -17.29 27.03 -1.11
CA THR A 177 -17.07 27.88 0.08
C THR A 177 -17.61 27.20 1.36
N GLU A 178 -18.77 26.55 1.28
CA GLU A 178 -19.38 25.81 2.38
C GLU A 178 -18.52 24.61 2.80
N GLU A 179 -18.06 23.80 1.83
CA GLU A 179 -17.15 22.68 2.08
C GLU A 179 -15.84 23.15 2.72
N ARG A 180 -15.30 24.27 2.25
CA ARG A 180 -14.08 24.88 2.82
C ARG A 180 -14.30 25.31 4.27
N VAL A 181 -15.40 25.98 4.57
CA VAL A 181 -15.74 26.42 5.93
C VAL A 181 -15.93 25.21 6.83
N ALA A 182 -16.67 24.19 6.40
CA ALA A 182 -16.85 22.95 7.14
C ALA A 182 -15.51 22.26 7.44
N ARG A 183 -14.64 22.11 6.42
CA ARG A 183 -13.30 21.52 6.58
C ARG A 183 -12.42 22.30 7.56
N LEU A 184 -12.38 23.63 7.45
CA LEU A 184 -11.59 24.48 8.35
C LEU A 184 -12.15 24.48 9.78
N SER A 185 -13.47 24.44 9.94
CA SER A 185 -14.13 24.32 11.24
C SER A 185 -13.76 23.01 11.93
N GLN A 186 -13.85 21.88 11.21
CA GLN A 186 -13.45 20.56 11.70
C GLN A 186 -11.95 20.50 12.04
N GLN A 187 -11.09 21.10 11.20
CA GLN A 187 -9.66 21.20 11.47
C GLN A 187 -9.37 22.04 12.73
N ALA A 188 -10.09 23.13 12.94
CA ALA A 188 -9.96 23.96 14.14
C ALA A 188 -10.45 23.23 15.39
N GLU A 189 -11.54 22.47 15.29
CA GLU A 189 -12.05 21.64 16.39
C GLU A 189 -11.06 20.54 16.78
N TYR A 190 -10.54 19.80 15.80
CA TYR A 190 -9.49 18.81 16.04
C TYR A 190 -8.26 19.46 16.71
N GLY A 191 -7.86 20.65 16.25
CA GLY A 191 -6.77 21.41 16.87
C GLY A 191 -7.06 21.81 18.32
N ARG A 192 -8.29 22.23 18.64
CA ARG A 192 -8.72 22.52 20.02
C ARG A 192 -8.70 21.26 20.89
N ARG A 193 -9.23 20.14 20.38
CA ARG A 193 -9.24 18.85 21.09
C ARG A 193 -7.83 18.36 21.37
N ARG A 194 -6.93 18.43 20.38
CA ARG A 194 -5.52 18.06 20.55
C ARG A 194 -4.84 18.91 21.63
N ARG A 195 -5.05 20.23 21.64
CA ARG A 195 -4.49 21.12 22.68
C ARG A 195 -5.11 20.91 24.07
N ARG A 196 -6.37 20.49 24.14
CA ARG A 196 -7.02 20.16 25.41
C ARG A 196 -6.42 18.89 26.03
N ASN A 197 -6.04 17.94 25.19
CA ASN A 197 -5.51 16.65 25.60
C ASN A 197 -3.97 16.60 25.60
N GLU A 198 -3.29 17.73 25.38
CA GLU A 198 -1.83 17.79 25.39
C GLU A 198 -1.31 17.70 26.83
N THR A 199 -0.18 17.00 27.02
CA THR A 199 0.49 16.97 28.33
C THR A 199 1.16 18.32 28.62
N THR A 200 1.52 18.57 29.89
CA THR A 200 2.27 19.78 30.27
C THR A 200 3.59 19.89 29.52
N GLU A 201 4.30 18.78 29.32
CA GLU A 201 5.55 18.71 28.56
C GLU A 201 5.34 19.05 27.08
N GLU A 202 4.33 18.46 26.44
CA GLU A 202 3.96 18.79 25.05
C GLU A 202 3.58 20.26 24.89
N ARG A 203 2.86 20.82 25.86
CA ARG A 203 2.50 22.24 25.88
C ARG A 203 3.73 23.13 25.97
N VAL A 204 4.66 22.83 26.88
CA VAL A 204 5.91 23.58 27.04
C VAL A 204 6.75 23.48 25.78
N ALA A 205 6.91 22.28 25.21
CA ALA A 205 7.63 22.08 23.96
C ALA A 205 7.03 22.89 22.82
N ARG A 206 5.70 22.85 22.65
CA ARG A 206 4.98 23.64 21.63
C ARG A 206 5.18 25.14 21.81
N LEU A 207 5.06 25.65 23.04
CA LEU A 207 5.25 27.08 23.33
C LEU A 207 6.72 27.50 23.16
N SER A 208 7.68 26.64 23.51
CA SER A 208 9.10 26.89 23.28
C SER A 208 9.40 26.99 21.78
N GLN A 209 8.93 26.03 20.98
CA GLN A 209 9.07 26.04 19.52
C GLN A 209 8.42 27.28 18.89
N GLN A 210 7.23 27.68 19.38
CA GLN A 210 6.58 28.91 18.93
C GLN A 210 7.40 30.16 19.29
N ALA A 211 7.98 30.22 20.50
CA ALA A 211 8.84 31.32 20.93
C ALA A 211 10.16 31.37 20.13
N GLU A 212 10.77 30.23 19.83
CA GLU A 212 11.97 30.12 18.98
C GLU A 212 11.71 30.60 17.55
N HIS A 213 10.61 30.13 16.96
CA HIS A 213 10.19 30.56 15.63
C HIS A 213 10.01 32.09 15.58
N GLU A 214 9.34 32.66 16.58
CA GLU A 214 9.09 34.09 16.68
C GLU A 214 10.39 34.88 16.93
N ARG A 215 11.30 34.37 17.78
CA ARG A 215 12.64 34.95 17.96
C ARG A 215 13.42 35.00 16.65
N ARG A 216 13.40 33.90 15.88
CA ARG A 216 14.06 33.82 14.57
C ARG A 216 13.45 34.81 13.59
N ARG A 217 12.12 34.92 13.53
CA ARG A 217 11.44 35.93 12.70
C ARG A 217 11.86 37.35 13.05
N ARG A 218 11.90 37.70 14.34
CA ARG A 218 12.32 39.05 14.80
C ARG A 218 13.79 39.33 14.56
N LYS A 219 14.66 38.32 14.66
CA LYS A 219 16.08 38.49 14.34
C LYS A 219 16.29 38.83 12.88
N ASN A 220 15.48 38.24 11.99
CA ASN A 220 15.60 38.39 10.55
C ASN A 220 14.65 39.46 9.97
N GLU A 221 13.95 40.22 10.81
CA GLU A 221 13.02 41.26 10.35
C GLU A 221 13.78 42.46 9.77
N THR A 222 13.29 42.99 8.65
CA THR A 222 13.85 44.22 8.06
C THR A 222 13.51 45.43 8.94
N ALA A 223 14.19 46.56 8.72
CA ALA A 223 13.89 47.79 9.46
C ALA A 223 12.45 48.27 9.25
N GLU A 224 11.96 48.20 8.01
CA GLU A 224 10.59 48.55 7.63
C GLU A 224 9.56 47.61 8.30
N GLU A 225 9.78 46.29 8.25
CA GLU A 225 8.90 45.32 8.91
C GLU A 225 8.86 45.54 10.43
N ARG A 226 10.00 45.89 11.04
CA ARG A 226 10.10 46.21 12.47
C ARG A 226 9.30 47.45 12.82
N GLU A 227 9.41 48.50 12.01
CA GLU A 227 8.67 49.75 12.21
C GLU A 227 7.16 49.52 12.04
N ALA A 228 6.73 48.86 10.98
CA ALA A 228 5.34 48.48 10.75
C ALA A 228 4.78 47.69 11.94
N ARG A 229 5.51 46.69 12.44
CA ARG A 229 5.13 45.91 13.62
C ARG A 229 5.00 46.78 14.88
N ARG A 230 5.95 47.68 15.12
CA ARG A 230 5.91 48.59 16.30
C ARG A 230 4.75 49.58 16.19
N SER A 231 4.48 50.09 15.00
CA SER A 231 3.36 50.99 14.71
C SER A 231 2.03 50.28 14.98
N GLN A 232 1.81 49.10 14.39
CA GLN A 232 0.63 48.27 14.64
C GLN A 232 0.46 47.93 16.13
N GLN A 233 1.56 47.62 16.82
CA GLN A 233 1.52 47.37 18.26
C GLN A 233 1.13 48.62 19.07
N ALA A 234 1.59 49.81 18.69
CA ALA A 234 1.22 51.07 19.32
C ALA A 234 -0.26 51.40 19.09
N GLU A 235 -0.76 51.22 17.86
CA GLU A 235 -2.18 51.38 17.52
C GLU A 235 -3.07 50.41 18.29
N TYR A 236 -2.70 49.12 18.35
CA TYR A 236 -3.41 48.12 19.14
C TYR A 236 -3.49 48.52 20.62
N ARG A 237 -2.36 48.99 21.20
CA ARG A 237 -2.33 49.49 22.59
C ARG A 237 -3.22 50.72 22.77
N ARG A 238 -3.24 51.65 21.81
CA ARG A 238 -4.12 52.82 21.85
C ARG A 238 -5.58 52.41 21.84
N ARG A 239 -5.98 51.53 20.91
CA ARG A 239 -7.35 51.02 20.80
C ARG A 239 -7.79 50.28 22.05
N THR A 240 -6.91 49.43 22.59
CA THR A 240 -7.19 48.70 23.85
C THR A 240 -7.44 49.67 25.00
N ARG A 241 -6.63 50.75 25.13
CA ARG A 241 -6.83 51.79 26.16
C ARG A 241 -8.09 52.64 25.95
N GLN A 242 -8.51 52.85 24.70
CA GLN A 242 -9.75 53.57 24.41
C GLN A 242 -10.97 52.74 24.79
N ASN A 243 -10.89 51.42 24.61
CA ASN A 243 -11.97 50.48 24.88
C ASN A 243 -11.95 49.90 26.31
N GLU A 244 -10.97 50.27 27.14
CA GLU A 244 -10.87 49.76 28.51
C GLU A 244 -11.99 50.33 29.39
N THR A 245 -12.55 49.46 30.23
CA THR A 245 -13.51 49.86 31.26
C THR A 245 -12.83 50.71 32.35
N ALA A 246 -13.60 51.40 33.17
CA ALA A 246 -13.04 52.22 34.26
C ALA A 246 -12.24 51.38 35.28
N GLU A 247 -12.72 50.18 35.59
CA GLU A 247 -12.06 49.23 36.50
C GLU A 247 -10.74 48.70 35.91
N GLU A 248 -10.72 48.29 34.64
CA GLU A 248 -9.50 47.89 33.94
C GLU A 248 -8.47 49.02 33.86
N ARG A 249 -8.93 50.27 33.71
CA ARG A 249 -8.06 51.46 33.72
C ARG A 249 -7.41 51.67 35.08
N GLU A 250 -8.17 51.55 36.16
CA GLU A 250 -7.70 51.74 37.52
C GLU A 250 -6.71 50.65 37.94
N THR A 251 -7.06 49.38 37.69
CA THR A 251 -6.16 48.23 37.90
C THR A 251 -4.84 48.39 37.13
N ARG A 252 -4.88 48.83 35.87
CA ARG A 252 -3.66 49.10 35.10
C ARG A 252 -2.83 50.25 35.70
N ARG A 253 -3.47 51.35 36.12
CA ARG A 253 -2.78 52.51 36.73
C ARG A 253 -2.15 52.15 38.06
N SER A 254 -2.85 51.41 38.91
CA SER A 254 -2.34 50.93 40.20
C SER A 254 -1.16 49.97 40.01
N GLN A 255 -1.28 48.98 39.12
CA GLN A 255 -0.16 48.10 38.75
C GLN A 255 1.06 48.89 38.24
N GLN A 256 0.84 49.92 37.41
CA GLN A 256 1.92 50.77 36.93
C GLN A 256 2.56 51.61 38.05
N ALA A 257 1.76 52.09 39.01
CA ALA A 257 2.26 52.80 40.18
C ALA A 257 3.09 51.90 41.09
N GLU A 258 2.61 50.68 41.37
CA GLU A 258 3.35 49.66 42.13
C GLU A 258 4.67 49.28 41.46
N TYR A 259 4.66 49.03 40.14
CA TYR A 259 5.88 48.77 39.39
C TYR A 259 6.90 49.92 39.50
N ARG A 260 6.43 51.18 39.40
CA ARG A 260 7.30 52.36 39.58
C ARG A 260 7.87 52.44 41.00
N LYS A 261 7.08 52.10 42.01
CA LYS A 261 7.50 52.08 43.42
C LYS A 261 8.56 51.01 43.66
N GLN A 262 8.33 49.78 43.22
CA GLN A 262 9.30 48.68 43.29
C GLN A 262 10.60 49.02 42.54
N ARG A 263 10.49 49.58 41.33
CA ARG A 263 11.68 50.02 40.57
C ARG A 263 12.48 51.09 41.32
N ARG A 264 11.84 52.04 42.01
CA ARG A 264 12.53 53.03 42.85
C ARG A 264 13.24 52.38 44.04
N GLN A 265 12.60 51.40 44.66
CA GLN A 265 13.16 50.64 45.80
C GLN A 265 14.36 49.79 45.38
N ASN A 266 14.33 49.19 44.18
CA ASN A 266 15.37 48.29 43.67
C ASN A 266 16.56 48.99 42.98
N LYS A 267 16.52 50.31 42.79
CA LYS A 267 17.70 51.07 42.33
C LYS A 267 18.81 50.95 43.37
N THR A 268 19.99 50.49 42.94
CA THR A 268 21.22 50.46 43.75
C THR A 268 21.63 51.88 44.16
N GLY A 269 22.44 52.01 45.23
CA GLY A 269 22.93 53.31 45.71
C GLY A 269 23.60 54.13 44.60
N GLU A 270 24.43 53.50 43.76
CA GLU A 270 25.13 54.14 42.65
C GLU A 270 24.18 54.71 41.58
N GLU A 271 23.07 54.03 41.26
CA GLU A 271 22.06 54.57 40.33
C GLU A 271 21.25 55.71 40.96
N ARG A 272 21.10 55.73 42.29
CA ARG A 272 20.46 56.85 43.00
C ARG A 272 21.35 58.08 43.00
N ASP A 273 22.65 57.88 43.21
CA ASP A 273 23.67 58.94 43.26
C ASP A 273 23.91 59.59 41.89
N LEU A 274 23.88 58.82 40.79
CA LEU A 274 23.96 59.38 39.44
C LEU A 274 22.71 60.20 39.05
N LEU A 275 21.53 59.77 39.51
CA LEU A 275 20.27 60.50 39.25
C LEU A 275 20.15 61.77 40.09
N THR A 276 20.61 61.76 41.34
CA THR A 276 20.69 62.97 42.16
C THR A 276 21.76 63.93 41.64
N TRP A 277 22.94 63.43 41.25
CA TRP A 277 23.99 64.26 40.63
C TRP A 277 23.53 64.90 39.30
N ALA A 278 22.84 64.16 38.44
CA ALA A 278 22.26 64.70 37.21
C ALA A 278 21.13 65.72 37.47
N ALA A 279 20.30 65.51 38.49
CA ALA A 279 19.26 66.46 38.89
C ALA A 279 19.86 67.76 39.49
N SER A 280 20.96 67.66 40.25
CA SER A 280 21.68 68.82 40.78
C SER A 280 22.37 69.66 39.69
N ARG A 281 22.80 69.05 38.59
CA ARG A 281 23.43 69.78 37.47
C ARG A 281 22.44 70.65 36.69
N HIS A 282 21.20 70.17 36.48
CA HIS A 282 20.15 70.97 35.84
C HIS A 282 19.59 72.12 36.67
N LEU A 283 19.89 72.18 37.98
CA LEU A 283 19.53 73.32 38.83
C LEU A 283 20.64 74.39 38.90
N ASN A 284 21.85 74.10 38.41
CA ASN A 284 23.01 75.02 38.44
C ASN A 284 23.37 75.64 37.08
N ASP A 285 22.82 75.15 35.97
CA ASP A 285 22.94 75.81 34.67
C ASP A 285 21.80 76.84 34.54
N GLY A 286 22.06 78.06 35.03
CA GLY A 286 21.14 79.19 34.94
C GLY A 286 20.71 79.48 33.50
N CYS A 287 19.41 79.76 33.32
CA CYS A 287 18.88 80.36 32.10
C CYS A 287 19.68 81.62 31.74
N PRO A 288 20.24 81.74 30.52
CA PRO A 288 20.75 83.02 30.08
C PRO A 288 19.56 83.98 29.84
N GLN A 289 19.59 85.14 30.50
CA GLN A 289 18.74 86.28 30.18
C GLN A 289 18.94 86.63 28.70
N ILE A 290 17.87 86.56 27.92
CA ILE A 290 17.82 87.14 26.58
C ILE A 290 17.60 88.64 26.80
N ASP A 291 18.69 89.41 26.76
CA ASP A 291 18.60 90.87 26.70
C ASP A 291 18.16 91.28 25.29
N ASN A 292 17.00 91.94 25.25
CA ASN A 292 16.52 92.70 24.09
C ASN A 292 17.53 93.78 23.71
N ILE A 293 18.01 93.78 22.47
CA ILE A 293 18.53 94.98 21.81
C ILE A 293 17.95 95.03 20.39
N ASP A 294 16.93 95.86 20.23
CA ASP A 294 16.57 96.48 18.95
C ASP A 294 17.51 97.67 18.71
N ARG A 295 18.28 97.63 17.63
CA ARG A 295 18.47 98.71 16.62
C ARG A 295 19.51 98.32 15.57
#